data_AF-A0A3M4KFI2-F1
#
_entry.id   AF-A0A3M4KFI2-F1
#
_cell.length_a   1.000
_cell.length_b   1.000
_cell.length_c   1.000
_cell.angle_alpha   90.00
_cell.angle_beta   90.00
_cell.angle_gamma   90.00
#
_symmetry.space_group_name_H-M   'P 1'
#
loop_
_entity.id
_entity.type
_entity.pdbx_description
1 polymer ?
#
loop_
_entity_poly.entity_id
_entity_poly.type
_entity_poly.pdbx_seq_one_letter_code
_entity_poly.pdbx_strand_id
1 'polypeptide(L)'
;MTTSRQLLYSGLDLLFQALGCDLAGQVSVSLLDGDDDFHTLSLNLPDGRVLLRLQRWMAADDPDLHSLVMHQLNLAWPSGYLSLDATYGPVNWTPALHAEAHDDDRQTLYTSNADYLQHATAMPLHSAARHWRSAHEIEGPAGVGWLLQQLLAVLQGQPRADGLQADYQLAVARLWQDILRCAGPAEQRMASAPLFIDAAQLRAEG
;
A
#
# COMPACT_ATOMS: atom_id res chain seq x y z
N MET A 1 -2.64 4.99 3.08
CA MET A 1 -1.50 4.62 2.20
C MET A 1 -0.35 5.58 2.46
N THR A 2 0.88 5.09 2.48
CA THR A 2 2.11 5.90 2.56
C THR A 2 3.04 5.51 1.41
N THR A 3 3.59 6.48 0.70
CA THR A 3 4.47 6.26 -0.47
C THR A 3 5.31 7.50 -0.78
N SER A 4 6.25 7.35 -1.71
CA SER A 4 7.09 8.42 -2.23
C SER A 4 6.57 8.96 -3.56
N ARG A 5 7.19 10.03 -4.09
CA ARG A 5 6.84 10.58 -5.40
C ARG A 5 7.11 9.59 -6.52
N GLN A 6 8.20 8.85 -6.41
CA GLN A 6 8.68 7.87 -7.37
C GLN A 6 7.70 6.70 -7.52
N LEU A 7 7.08 6.29 -6.41
CA LEU A 7 6.19 5.13 -6.36
C LEU A 7 4.70 5.49 -6.23
N LEU A 8 4.35 6.77 -6.30
CA LEU A 8 2.97 7.22 -6.19
C LEU A 8 2.07 6.58 -7.25
N TYR A 9 2.52 6.53 -8.51
CA TYR A 9 1.70 5.99 -9.60
C TYR A 9 1.34 4.52 -9.37
N SER A 10 2.34 3.67 -9.09
CA SER A 10 2.13 2.25 -8.79
C SER A 10 1.35 2.03 -7.49
N GLY A 11 1.55 2.89 -6.48
CA GLY A 11 0.79 2.85 -5.24
C GLY A 11 -0.70 3.14 -5.45
N LEU A 12 -1.04 4.11 -6.30
CA LEU A 12 -2.42 4.39 -6.69
C LEU A 12 -3.01 3.20 -7.45
N ASP A 13 -2.27 2.65 -8.41
CA ASP A 13 -2.74 1.51 -9.18
C ASP A 13 -3.03 0.28 -8.29
N LEU A 14 -2.11 -0.05 -7.37
CA LEU A 14 -2.33 -1.12 -6.38
C LEU A 14 -3.56 -0.87 -5.50
N LEU A 15 -3.70 0.35 -4.99
CA LEU A 15 -4.83 0.73 -4.13
C LEU A 15 -6.16 0.55 -4.84
N PHE A 16 -6.28 1.07 -6.06
CA PHE A 16 -7.57 1.11 -6.75
C PHE A 16 -7.96 -0.20 -7.40
N GLN A 17 -6.99 -1.01 -7.86
CA GLN A 17 -7.27 -2.40 -8.19
C GLN A 17 -7.75 -3.19 -6.97
N ALA A 18 -7.17 -2.96 -5.78
CA ALA A 18 -7.60 -3.63 -4.56
C ALA A 18 -9.00 -3.20 -4.07
N LEU A 19 -9.36 -1.93 -4.29
CA LEU A 19 -10.71 -1.42 -3.96
C LEU A 19 -11.78 -1.87 -4.97
N GLY A 20 -11.40 -2.24 -6.20
CA GLY A 20 -12.33 -2.61 -7.26
C GLY A 20 -13.31 -1.49 -7.64
N CYS A 21 -12.95 -0.23 -7.36
CA CYS A 21 -13.84 0.91 -7.59
C CYS A 21 -13.69 1.45 -9.01
N ASP A 22 -14.77 2.02 -9.55
CA ASP A 22 -14.72 2.75 -10.81
C ASP A 22 -14.02 4.10 -10.65
N LEU A 23 -12.77 4.15 -11.09
CA LEU A 23 -11.95 5.36 -11.05
C LEU A 23 -12.37 6.43 -12.04
N ALA A 24 -13.27 6.13 -12.98
CA ALA A 24 -13.87 7.15 -13.83
C ALA A 24 -14.74 8.13 -13.03
N GLY A 25 -15.16 7.76 -11.82
CA GLY A 25 -15.75 8.66 -10.84
C GLY A 25 -14.79 9.77 -10.39
N GLN A 26 -15.31 10.97 -10.13
CA GLN A 26 -14.49 12.11 -9.71
C GLN A 26 -13.95 11.90 -8.29
N VAL A 27 -12.70 11.43 -8.17
CA VAL A 27 -11.95 11.46 -6.91
C VAL A 27 -11.48 12.88 -6.66
N SER A 28 -11.96 13.50 -5.58
CA SER A 28 -11.46 14.82 -5.18
C SER A 28 -10.20 14.68 -4.31
N VAL A 29 -9.21 15.55 -4.55
CA VAL A 29 -7.95 15.56 -3.82
C VAL A 29 -7.84 16.84 -3.00
N SER A 30 -7.51 16.72 -1.72
CA SER A 30 -7.24 17.87 -0.85
C SER A 30 -6.00 17.62 0.00
N LEU A 31 -5.16 18.65 0.14
CA LEU A 31 -4.07 18.66 1.10
C LEU A 31 -4.63 18.96 2.49
N LEU A 32 -4.35 18.11 3.46
CA LEU A 32 -4.83 18.25 4.83
C LEU A 32 -3.78 18.90 5.73
N ASP A 33 -2.54 18.40 5.64
CA ASP A 33 -1.43 18.81 6.50
C ASP A 33 -0.10 18.40 5.85
N GLY A 34 1.02 18.77 6.47
CA GLY A 34 2.34 18.27 6.12
C GLY A 34 3.34 18.39 7.27
N ASP A 35 4.28 17.45 7.30
CA ASP A 35 5.46 17.48 8.15
C ASP A 35 6.73 17.74 7.30
N ASP A 36 7.90 17.53 7.90
CA ASP A 36 9.20 17.74 7.23
C ASP A 36 9.41 16.80 6.05
N ASP A 37 8.80 15.61 6.06
CA ASP A 37 9.05 14.56 5.08
C ASP A 37 7.83 14.20 4.23
N PHE A 38 6.62 14.43 4.72
CA PHE A 38 5.37 14.00 4.10
C PHE A 38 4.32 15.10 4.04
N HIS A 39 3.60 15.15 2.92
CA HIS A 39 2.27 15.75 2.86
C HIS A 39 1.21 14.70 3.18
N THR A 40 0.21 15.06 3.97
CA THR A 40 -0.99 14.24 4.18
C THR A 40 -2.11 14.76 3.31
N LEU A 41 -2.56 13.96 2.35
CA LEU A 41 -3.65 14.26 1.43
C LEU A 41 -4.87 13.37 1.70
N SER A 42 -6.05 13.91 1.44
CA SER A 42 -7.30 13.18 1.37
C SER A 42 -7.68 12.94 -0.08
N LEU A 43 -7.90 11.68 -0.45
CA LEU A 43 -8.61 11.32 -1.66
C LEU A 43 -10.04 10.96 -1.24
N ASN A 44 -11.02 11.77 -1.62
CA ASN A 44 -12.43 11.51 -1.29
C ASN A 44 -13.08 10.81 -2.47
N LEU A 45 -13.55 9.58 -2.23
CA LEU A 45 -14.33 8.75 -3.14
C LEU A 45 -15.82 8.90 -2.78
N PRO A 46 -16.75 8.47 -3.67
CA PRO A 46 -18.18 8.46 -3.35
C PRO A 46 -18.53 7.68 -2.07
N ASP A 47 -17.93 6.51 -1.89
CA ASP A 47 -18.26 5.57 -0.81
C ASP A 47 -17.19 5.49 0.28
N GLY A 48 -16.21 6.41 0.27
CA GLY A 48 -15.12 6.34 1.23
C GLY A 48 -14.06 7.41 1.08
N ARG A 49 -13.00 7.25 1.87
CA ARG A 49 -11.89 8.19 1.94
C ARG A 49 -10.59 7.42 2.07
N VAL A 50 -9.58 7.87 1.32
CA VAL A 50 -8.21 7.39 1.45
C VAL A 50 -7.36 8.53 2.02
N LEU A 51 -6.64 8.23 3.09
CA LEU A 51 -5.56 9.09 3.58
C LEU A 51 -4.25 8.66 2.93
N LEU A 52 -3.62 9.59 2.23
CA LEU A 52 -2.35 9.41 1.53
C LEU A 52 -1.27 10.25 2.23
N ARG A 53 -0.25 9.60 2.78
CA ARG A 53 1.00 10.26 3.18
C ARG A 53 2.00 10.16 2.02
N LEU A 54 2.27 11.29 1.37
CA LEU A 54 3.13 11.39 0.20
C LEU A 54 4.43 12.09 0.57
N GLN A 55 5.57 11.45 0.32
CA GLN A 55 6.87 12.08 0.53
C GLN A 55 6.96 13.40 -0.25
N ARG A 56 7.39 14.47 0.41
CA ARG A 56 7.37 15.83 -0.17
C ARG A 56 8.68 16.26 -0.80
N TRP A 57 9.76 15.51 -0.59
CA TRP A 57 11.09 15.81 -1.10
C TRP A 57 11.66 14.66 -1.94
N MET A 58 12.61 14.98 -2.80
CA MET A 58 13.42 14.04 -3.59
C MET A 58 14.89 14.45 -3.54
N ALA A 59 15.80 13.50 -3.71
CA ALA A 59 17.22 13.81 -3.82
C ALA A 59 17.49 14.49 -5.18
N ALA A 60 18.23 15.60 -5.15
CA ALA A 60 18.47 16.43 -6.33
C ALA A 60 19.40 15.75 -7.37
N ASP A 61 20.33 14.94 -6.88
CA ASP A 61 21.34 14.23 -7.65
C ASP A 61 20.96 12.78 -7.99
N ASP A 62 20.00 12.20 -7.27
CA ASP A 62 19.48 10.85 -7.51
C ASP A 62 17.96 10.76 -7.29
N PRO A 63 17.14 11.18 -8.28
CA PRO A 63 15.69 11.30 -8.11
C PRO A 63 14.97 9.96 -7.95
N ASP A 64 15.56 8.84 -8.38
CA ASP A 64 14.92 7.52 -8.32
C ASP A 64 15.09 6.85 -6.95
N LEU A 65 16.16 7.19 -6.21
CA LEU A 65 16.43 6.67 -4.88
C LEU A 65 15.82 7.54 -3.76
N HIS A 66 16.17 7.20 -2.52
CA HIS A 66 15.77 7.96 -1.32
C HIS A 66 14.26 8.03 -1.04
N SER A 67 13.50 7.02 -1.51
CA SER A 67 12.15 6.79 -1.01
C SER A 67 12.21 6.30 0.45
N LEU A 68 11.70 7.08 1.39
CA LEU A 68 11.58 6.68 2.80
C LEU A 68 10.61 5.51 2.95
N VAL A 69 9.50 5.55 2.21
CA VAL A 69 8.52 4.47 2.09
C VAL A 69 8.19 4.31 0.62
N MET A 70 8.38 3.10 0.08
CA MET A 70 8.02 2.79 -1.31
C MET A 70 6.52 2.51 -1.42
N HIS A 71 6.02 1.44 -0.80
CA HIS A 71 4.59 1.12 -0.75
C HIS A 71 4.21 0.62 0.63
N GLN A 72 3.26 1.29 1.27
CA GLN A 72 2.60 0.79 2.47
C GLN A 72 1.10 1.10 2.40
N LEU A 73 0.27 0.06 2.44
CA LEU A 73 -1.18 0.17 2.24
C LEU A 73 -1.93 -0.55 3.37
N ASN A 74 -3.07 0.04 3.75
CA ASN A 74 -4.00 -0.56 4.71
C ASN A 74 -5.43 -0.32 4.21
N LEU A 75 -6.22 -1.38 4.14
CA LEU A 75 -7.66 -1.35 3.89
C LEU A 75 -8.34 -1.90 5.15
N ALA A 76 -9.29 -1.16 5.71
CA ALA A 76 -9.88 -1.49 7.00
C ALA A 76 -11.41 -1.55 6.92
N TRP A 77 -11.97 -2.51 7.65
CA TRP A 77 -13.39 -2.77 7.81
C TRP A 77 -13.68 -3.03 9.30
N PRO A 78 -14.96 -3.02 9.73
CA PRO A 78 -15.31 -3.43 11.09
C PRO A 78 -14.81 -4.84 11.47
N SER A 79 -14.64 -5.73 10.49
CA SER A 79 -14.17 -7.10 10.70
C SER A 79 -12.65 -7.25 10.81
N GLY A 80 -11.86 -6.18 10.58
CA GLY A 80 -10.40 -6.25 10.56
C GLY A 80 -9.77 -5.38 9.47
N TYR A 81 -8.49 -5.59 9.21
CA TYR A 81 -7.76 -4.86 8.17
C TYR A 81 -6.79 -5.73 7.38
N LEU A 82 -6.64 -5.40 6.10
CA LEU A 82 -5.66 -5.95 5.18
C LEU A 82 -4.51 -4.95 5.04
N SER A 83 -3.28 -5.44 5.15
CA SER A 83 -2.07 -4.63 5.09
C SER A 83 -1.10 -5.13 4.02
N LEU A 84 -0.44 -4.20 3.33
CA LEU A 84 0.78 -4.42 2.57
C LEU A 84 1.88 -3.61 3.25
N ASP A 85 2.84 -4.30 3.85
CA ASP A 85 3.82 -3.66 4.75
C ASP A 85 5.02 -3.05 4.02
N ALA A 86 5.37 -3.60 2.85
CA ALA A 86 6.39 -3.09 1.95
C ALA A 86 6.12 -3.53 0.50
N THR A 87 6.86 -2.99 -0.49
CA THR A 87 6.65 -3.22 -1.94
C THR A 87 6.49 -4.70 -2.33
N TYR A 88 7.28 -5.59 -1.73
CA TYR A 88 7.27 -7.02 -2.03
C TYR A 88 6.65 -7.85 -0.90
N GLY A 89 5.79 -7.25 -0.08
CA GLY A 89 5.13 -7.89 1.05
C GLY A 89 5.82 -7.66 2.41
N PRO A 90 5.32 -8.31 3.47
CA PRO A 90 4.20 -9.25 3.43
C PRO A 90 2.84 -8.59 3.20
N VAL A 91 1.86 -9.42 2.84
CA VAL A 91 0.43 -9.08 2.91
C VAL A 91 -0.18 -9.83 4.07
N ASN A 92 -0.78 -9.10 5.03
CA ASN A 92 -1.37 -9.69 6.23
C ASN A 92 -2.84 -9.27 6.38
N TRP A 93 -3.70 -10.22 6.76
CA TRP A 93 -5.04 -9.95 7.28
C TRP A 93 -5.03 -10.00 8.80
N THR A 94 -5.50 -8.94 9.45
CA THR A 94 -5.66 -8.89 10.90
C THR A 94 -7.15 -8.79 11.23
N PRO A 95 -7.78 -9.85 11.76
CA PRO A 95 -9.20 -9.82 12.12
C PRO A 95 -9.41 -8.91 13.35
N ALA A 96 -10.59 -8.30 13.43
CA ALA A 96 -11.02 -7.62 14.63
C ALA A 96 -11.29 -8.65 15.74
N LEU A 97 -10.83 -8.34 16.96
CA LEU A 97 -11.24 -9.09 18.14
C LEU A 97 -12.66 -8.66 18.51
N HIS A 98 -13.60 -9.60 18.48
CA HIS A 98 -14.97 -9.37 18.91
C HIS A 98 -15.40 -10.43 19.92
N ALA A 99 -15.81 -9.99 21.11
CA ALA A 99 -16.32 -10.83 22.17
C ALA A 99 -17.81 -10.53 22.40
N GLU A 100 -18.69 -11.47 22.03
CA GLU A 100 -20.15 -11.26 22.08
C GLU A 100 -20.67 -10.94 23.49
N ALA A 101 -20.07 -11.55 24.53
CA ALA A 101 -20.48 -11.40 25.93
C ALA A 101 -19.52 -10.52 26.77
N HIS A 102 -18.81 -9.58 26.14
CA HIS A 102 -17.81 -8.75 26.84
C HIS A 102 -18.37 -7.90 27.99
N ASP A 103 -19.67 -7.62 27.99
CA ASP A 103 -20.38 -6.87 29.04
C ASP A 103 -20.74 -7.72 30.28
N ASP A 104 -20.51 -9.04 30.25
CA ASP A 104 -20.69 -9.92 31.41
C ASP A 104 -19.36 -10.05 32.18
N ASP A 105 -19.25 -9.40 33.33
CA ASP A 105 -18.08 -9.44 34.22
C ASP A 105 -17.67 -10.87 34.64
N ARG A 106 -18.58 -11.85 34.50
CA ARG A 106 -18.32 -13.27 34.81
C ARG A 106 -17.66 -14.01 33.65
N GLN A 107 -17.64 -13.43 32.46
CA GLN A 107 -17.11 -14.00 31.22
C GLN A 107 -16.00 -13.10 30.65
N THR A 108 -14.94 -12.94 31.44
CA THR A 108 -13.78 -12.17 31.00
C THR A 108 -13.08 -12.86 29.83
N LEU A 109 -12.47 -12.08 28.95
CA LEU A 109 -11.65 -12.55 27.83
C LEU A 109 -10.58 -13.56 28.26
N TYR A 110 -9.99 -13.39 29.44
CA TYR A 110 -8.89 -14.22 29.94
C TYR A 110 -9.32 -15.59 30.48
N THR A 111 -10.60 -15.74 30.80
CA THR A 111 -11.18 -16.99 31.31
C THR A 111 -12.09 -17.69 30.29
N SER A 112 -12.33 -17.03 29.16
CA SER A 112 -13.20 -17.53 28.10
C SER A 112 -12.49 -18.62 27.28
N ASN A 113 -13.24 -19.67 26.94
CA ASN A 113 -12.82 -20.70 25.98
C ASN A 113 -13.53 -20.53 24.63
N ALA A 114 -14.02 -19.31 24.34
CA ALA A 114 -14.77 -19.04 23.12
C ALA A 114 -13.91 -19.17 21.86
N ASP A 115 -14.51 -19.67 20.79
CA ASP A 115 -13.81 -19.99 19.54
C ASP A 115 -13.10 -18.79 18.91
N TYR A 116 -13.63 -17.56 19.09
CA TYR A 116 -13.02 -16.35 18.54
C TYR A 116 -11.61 -16.07 19.09
N LEU A 117 -11.25 -16.62 20.25
CA LEU A 117 -9.91 -16.52 20.84
C LEU A 117 -8.89 -17.44 20.16
N GLN A 118 -9.34 -18.41 19.37
CA GLN A 118 -8.47 -19.29 18.58
C GLN A 118 -8.10 -18.67 17.22
N HIS A 119 -8.71 -17.54 16.85
CA HIS A 119 -8.35 -16.85 15.62
C HIS A 119 -6.96 -16.20 15.74
N ALA A 120 -6.19 -16.28 14.65
CA ALA A 120 -4.88 -15.63 14.59
C ALA A 120 -5.02 -14.11 14.70
N THR A 121 -4.17 -13.48 15.52
CA THR A 121 -4.11 -12.01 15.64
C THR A 121 -3.55 -11.34 14.39
N ALA A 122 -2.85 -12.09 13.53
CA ALA A 122 -2.43 -11.68 12.20
C ALA A 122 -2.24 -12.94 11.34
N MET A 123 -2.88 -12.98 10.18
CA MET A 123 -2.84 -14.08 9.23
C MET A 123 -2.02 -13.65 8.00
N PRO A 124 -0.84 -14.24 7.76
CA PRO A 124 -0.07 -13.96 6.56
C PRO A 124 -0.77 -14.55 5.34
N LEU A 125 -1.11 -13.69 4.37
CA LEU A 125 -1.70 -14.08 3.09
C LEU A 125 -0.64 -14.23 2.00
N HIS A 126 0.41 -13.41 2.05
CA HIS A 126 1.56 -13.50 1.16
C HIS A 126 2.84 -13.12 1.91
N SER A 127 3.90 -13.91 1.73
CA SER A 127 5.20 -13.63 2.36
C SER A 127 5.93 -12.48 1.67
N ALA A 128 6.81 -11.80 2.40
CA ALA A 128 7.76 -10.88 1.78
C ALA A 128 8.75 -11.62 0.86
N ALA A 129 9.29 -10.90 -0.14
CA ALA A 129 10.54 -11.31 -0.78
C ALA A 129 11.66 -11.46 0.28
N ARG A 130 12.52 -12.46 0.11
CA ARG A 130 13.54 -12.79 1.13
C ARG A 130 14.60 -11.71 1.29
N HIS A 131 15.00 -11.08 0.19
CA HIS A 131 15.98 -10.01 0.15
C HIS A 131 15.86 -9.24 -1.17
N TRP A 132 16.44 -8.04 -1.24
CA TRP A 132 16.39 -7.20 -2.45
C TRP A 132 16.84 -7.91 -3.73
N ARG A 133 17.87 -8.77 -3.64
CA ARG A 133 18.30 -9.58 -4.78
C ARG A 133 17.22 -10.53 -5.28
N SER A 134 16.47 -11.20 -4.40
CA SER A 134 15.40 -12.09 -4.85
C SER A 134 14.33 -11.25 -5.52
N ALA A 135 13.91 -10.16 -4.87
CA ALA A 135 12.90 -9.26 -5.40
C ALA A 135 13.19 -8.83 -6.86
N HIS A 136 14.46 -8.62 -7.19
CA HIS A 136 14.89 -8.20 -8.54
C HIS A 136 15.11 -9.37 -9.51
N GLU A 137 15.52 -10.54 -9.04
CA GLU A 137 15.86 -11.70 -9.88
C GLU A 137 14.70 -12.69 -10.04
N ILE A 138 13.71 -12.67 -9.14
CA ILE A 138 12.65 -13.67 -9.03
C ILE A 138 11.27 -13.00 -9.00
N GLU A 139 10.92 -12.30 -7.92
CA GLU A 139 9.55 -11.83 -7.70
C GLU A 139 9.13 -10.77 -8.75
N GLY A 140 9.99 -9.78 -9.01
CA GLY A 140 9.76 -8.75 -10.04
C GLY A 140 9.62 -9.35 -11.46
N PRO A 141 10.60 -10.14 -11.93
CA PRO A 141 10.51 -10.82 -13.23
C PRO A 141 9.33 -11.76 -13.36
N ALA A 142 8.91 -12.44 -12.28
CA ALA A 142 7.71 -13.27 -12.28
C ALA A 142 6.44 -12.44 -12.57
N GLY A 143 6.33 -11.24 -12.00
CA GLY A 143 5.24 -10.30 -12.30
C GLY A 143 5.20 -9.88 -13.77
N VAL A 144 6.38 -9.62 -14.38
CA VAL A 144 6.48 -9.34 -15.82
C VAL A 144 6.04 -10.55 -16.65
N GLY A 145 6.48 -11.75 -16.28
CA GLY A 145 6.07 -13.00 -16.93
C GLY A 145 4.56 -13.21 -16.88
N TRP A 146 3.94 -12.93 -15.73
CA TRP A 146 2.48 -12.96 -15.58
C TRP A 146 1.78 -11.96 -16.51
N LEU A 147 2.24 -10.70 -16.57
CA LEU A 147 1.62 -9.69 -17.44
C LEU A 147 1.72 -10.07 -18.93
N LEU A 148 2.85 -10.64 -19.36
CA LEU A 148 3.01 -11.13 -20.73
C LEU A 148 2.05 -12.28 -21.05
N GLN A 149 1.79 -13.17 -20.08
CA GLN A 149 0.78 -14.22 -20.24
C GLN A 149 -0.63 -13.65 -20.36
N GLN A 150 -0.96 -12.61 -19.60
CA GLN A 150 -2.25 -11.91 -19.73
C GLN A 150 -2.42 -11.26 -21.11
N LEU A 151 -1.35 -10.65 -21.64
CA LEU A 151 -1.37 -10.13 -23.00
C LEU A 151 -1.62 -11.22 -24.04
N LEU A 152 -0.97 -12.37 -23.93
CA LEU A 152 -1.20 -13.50 -24.82
C LEU A 152 -2.65 -13.99 -24.75
N ALA A 153 -3.23 -14.08 -23.55
CA ALA A 153 -4.63 -14.46 -23.37
C ALA A 153 -5.58 -13.47 -24.07
N VAL A 154 -5.34 -12.17 -23.95
CA VAL A 154 -6.12 -11.12 -24.64
C VAL A 154 -6.01 -11.25 -26.16
N LEU A 155 -4.80 -11.48 -26.69
CA LEU A 155 -4.58 -11.71 -28.13
C LEU A 155 -5.30 -12.98 -28.63
N GLN A 156 -5.58 -13.93 -27.75
CA GLN A 156 -6.36 -15.14 -28.02
C GLN A 156 -7.88 -14.95 -27.80
N GLY A 157 -8.33 -13.73 -27.50
CA GLY A 157 -9.74 -13.38 -27.36
C GLY A 157 -10.30 -13.46 -25.94
N GLN A 158 -9.45 -13.66 -24.92
CA GLN A 158 -9.90 -13.51 -23.53
C GLN A 158 -10.18 -12.04 -23.19
N PRO A 159 -11.11 -11.75 -22.26
CA PRO A 159 -11.35 -10.40 -21.81
C PRO A 159 -10.10 -9.82 -21.15
N ARG A 160 -9.92 -8.51 -21.30
CA ARG A 160 -8.84 -7.80 -20.65
C ARG A 160 -9.16 -7.63 -19.16
N ALA A 161 -8.17 -7.86 -18.31
CA ALA A 161 -8.29 -7.57 -16.88
C ALA A 161 -8.60 -6.07 -16.66
N ASP A 162 -9.40 -5.77 -15.63
CA ASP A 162 -9.88 -4.40 -15.36
C ASP A 162 -8.73 -3.40 -15.23
N GLY A 163 -7.67 -3.77 -14.50
CA GLY A 163 -6.47 -2.95 -14.35
C GLY A 163 -5.73 -2.64 -15.66
N LEU A 164 -5.98 -3.37 -16.75
CA LEU A 164 -5.34 -3.12 -18.05
C LEU A 164 -6.25 -2.32 -19.01
N GLN A 165 -7.49 -2.01 -18.62
CA GLN A 165 -8.41 -1.23 -19.44
C GLN A 165 -7.89 0.20 -19.65
N ALA A 166 -8.11 0.73 -20.86
CA ALA A 166 -7.50 1.99 -21.27
C ALA A 166 -8.06 3.22 -20.51
N ASP A 167 -9.36 3.18 -20.21
CA ASP A 167 -10.07 4.16 -19.39
C ASP A 167 -9.57 4.15 -17.94
N TYR A 168 -9.42 2.96 -17.35
CA TYR A 168 -8.84 2.80 -16.02
C TYR A 168 -7.42 3.37 -15.95
N GLN A 169 -6.54 2.97 -16.88
CA GLN A 169 -5.15 3.45 -16.92
C GLN A 169 -5.06 4.97 -17.07
N LEU A 170 -5.94 5.56 -17.89
CA LEU A 170 -6.02 7.01 -18.03
C LEU A 170 -6.55 7.71 -16.78
N ALA A 171 -7.51 7.11 -16.08
CA ALA A 171 -8.03 7.64 -14.82
C ALA A 171 -6.96 7.66 -13.73
N VAL A 172 -6.18 6.57 -13.59
CA VAL A 172 -5.04 6.51 -12.64
C VAL A 172 -4.03 7.61 -12.96
N ALA A 173 -3.66 7.78 -14.23
CA ALA A 173 -2.74 8.82 -14.65
C ALA A 173 -3.23 10.24 -14.35
N ARG A 174 -4.53 10.51 -14.55
CA ARG A 174 -5.14 11.82 -14.21
C ARG A 174 -5.12 12.07 -12.71
N LEU A 175 -5.52 11.09 -11.91
CA LEU A 175 -5.51 11.20 -10.46
C LEU A 175 -4.09 11.40 -9.92
N TRP A 176 -3.10 10.69 -10.46
CA TRP A 176 -1.69 10.91 -10.17
C TRP A 176 -1.29 12.39 -10.41
N GLN A 177 -1.67 12.95 -11.55
CA GLN A 177 -1.42 14.37 -11.85
C GLN A 177 -2.18 15.32 -10.91
N ASP A 178 -3.44 15.03 -10.56
CA ASP A 178 -4.23 15.82 -9.61
C ASP A 178 -3.56 15.86 -8.23
N ILE A 179 -3.07 14.72 -7.75
CA ILE A 179 -2.34 14.60 -6.49
C ILE A 179 -1.06 15.40 -6.53
N LEU A 180 -0.26 15.28 -7.59
CA LEU A 180 0.98 16.06 -7.71
C LEU A 180 0.73 17.56 -7.82
N ARG A 181 -0.35 17.98 -8.50
CA ARG A 181 -0.76 19.39 -8.54
C ARG A 181 -1.18 19.91 -7.18
N CYS A 182 -1.95 19.11 -6.43
CA CYS A 182 -2.39 19.45 -5.08
C CYS A 182 -1.22 19.50 -4.08
N ALA A 183 -0.28 18.55 -4.17
CA ALA A 183 0.89 18.48 -3.31
C ALA A 183 1.98 19.51 -3.66
N GLY A 184 1.94 20.11 -4.85
CA GLY A 184 3.01 20.97 -5.37
C GLY A 184 4.28 20.20 -5.75
N PRO A 185 5.30 20.90 -6.28
CA PRO A 185 6.58 20.28 -6.66
C PRO A 185 7.28 19.63 -5.46
N ALA A 186 8.10 18.62 -5.73
CA ALA A 186 8.94 18.01 -4.70
C ALA A 186 10.08 18.96 -4.31
N GLU A 187 10.29 19.14 -3.02
CA GLU A 187 11.47 19.84 -2.50
C GLU A 187 12.74 19.07 -2.91
N GLN A 188 13.72 19.77 -3.45
CA GLN A 188 14.99 19.16 -3.85
C GLN A 188 15.95 19.22 -2.67
N ARG A 189 16.42 18.05 -2.20
CA ARG A 189 17.35 17.94 -1.08
C ARG A 189 18.64 17.27 -1.52
N MET A 190 19.75 17.64 -0.88
CA MET A 190 20.94 16.80 -0.89
C MET A 190 20.71 15.64 0.07
N ALA A 191 20.86 14.41 -0.40
CA ALA A 191 20.71 13.22 0.43
C ALA A 191 22.00 12.42 0.42
N SER A 192 22.44 11.97 1.59
CA SER A 192 23.53 11.00 1.69
C SER A 192 23.00 9.58 1.58
N ALA A 193 23.86 8.64 1.22
CA ALA A 193 23.54 7.21 1.29
C ALA A 193 23.01 6.86 2.70
N PRO A 194 21.92 6.08 2.81
CA PRO A 194 21.36 5.72 4.09
C PRO A 194 22.32 4.81 4.86
N LEU A 195 22.32 4.93 6.19
CA LEU A 195 23.03 4.00 7.05
C LEU A 195 22.34 2.63 6.98
N PHE A 196 23.12 1.58 6.74
CA PHE A 196 22.64 0.22 6.85
C PHE A 196 22.51 -0.15 8.33
N ILE A 197 21.31 -0.54 8.75
CA ILE A 197 21.02 -1.03 10.10
C ILE A 197 20.80 -2.54 10.02
N ASP A 198 21.60 -3.31 10.75
CA ASP A 198 21.46 -4.76 10.82
C ASP A 198 20.32 -5.12 11.79
N ALA A 199 19.47 -6.08 11.42
CA ALA A 199 18.43 -6.62 12.29
C ALA A 199 19.00 -7.17 13.61
N ALA A 200 20.25 -7.65 13.62
CA ALA A 200 20.91 -8.08 14.86
C ALA A 200 21.11 -6.92 15.84
N GLN A 201 21.38 -5.71 15.34
CA GLN A 201 21.51 -4.50 16.17
C GLN A 201 20.16 -4.14 16.81
N LEU A 202 19.09 -4.15 16.01
CA LEU A 202 17.74 -3.83 16.49
C LEU A 202 17.23 -4.82 17.55
N ARG A 203 17.63 -6.10 17.47
CA ARG A 203 17.25 -7.12 18.46
C ARG A 203 18.04 -7.04 19.76
N ALA A 204 19.22 -6.43 19.76
CA ALA A 204 20.05 -6.30 20.96
C ALA A 204 19.57 -5.16 21.88
N GLU A 205 18.70 -4.27 21.38
CA GLU A 205 18.20 -3.08 22.07
C GLU A 205 16.78 -3.25 22.67
N GLY A 206 16.16 -4.43 22.55
CA GLY A 206 14.82 -4.75 23.09
C GLY A 206 14.82 -5.96 24.02
#